data_AF-A0A2V6ZNE2-F1
#
_entry.id   AF-A0A2V6ZNE2-F1
#
_cell.length_a   1.000
_cell.length_b   1.000
_cell.length_c   1.000
_cell.angle_alpha   90.00
_cell.angle_beta   90.00
_cell.angle_gamma   90.00
#
_symmetry.space_group_name_H-M   'P 1'
#
loop_
_entity.id
_entity.type
_entity.pdbx_description
1 polymer ?
#
loop_
_entity_poly.entity_id
_entity_poly.type
_entity_poly.pdbx_seq_one_letter_code
_entity_poly.pdbx_strand_id
1 'polypeptide(L)'
;MAETRAHLITGGFPPGSPAGHDHDYARLRLLGLLAERKIPASVANDFSDVEKWLPVSRLLITYVAGPYPDAAQCRGIQRWLEAGGRWLGLHGTSGGRAERVDGVRQRRTVKTEHHALLGSYFLTHPPICKIRVDVTGGDSSLTRGLGPSFVVEDEPYFIELQDPNSTRILLTAD
;
A
#
# COMPACT_ATOMS: atom_id res chain seq x y z
N MET A 1 13.72 -15.69 -19.47
CA MET A 1 13.20 -14.53 -18.70
C MET A 1 12.79 -15.05 -17.35
N ALA A 2 13.23 -14.43 -16.24
CA ALA A 2 12.81 -14.86 -14.91
C ALA A 2 11.28 -14.75 -14.80
N GLU A 3 10.64 -15.79 -14.29
CA GLU A 3 9.19 -15.83 -14.09
C GLU A 3 8.75 -14.68 -13.17
N THR A 4 7.78 -13.87 -13.62
CA THR A 4 7.24 -12.77 -12.82
C THR A 4 6.47 -13.32 -11.63
N ARG A 5 6.89 -12.97 -10.42
CA ARG A 5 6.27 -13.37 -9.14
C ARG A 5 5.95 -12.18 -8.27
N ALA A 6 4.86 -12.31 -7.53
CA ALA A 6 4.43 -11.34 -6.54
C ALA A 6 4.77 -11.81 -5.11
N HIS A 7 5.02 -10.86 -4.23
CA HIS A 7 4.93 -11.03 -2.79
C HIS A 7 3.73 -10.19 -2.31
N LEU A 8 2.76 -10.84 -1.68
CA LEU A 8 1.55 -10.22 -1.16
C LEU A 8 1.60 -10.18 0.37
N ILE A 9 1.50 -8.99 0.94
CA ILE A 9 1.42 -8.80 2.39
C ILE A 9 0.06 -8.23 2.73
N THR A 10 -0.73 -8.97 3.51
CA THR A 10 -2.01 -8.49 4.02
C THR A 10 -2.20 -8.88 5.48
N GLY A 11 -2.43 -7.89 6.35
CA GLY A 11 -2.59 -8.14 7.77
C GLY A 11 -2.64 -6.87 8.61
N GLY A 12 -3.04 -7.03 9.87
CA GLY A 12 -3.23 -5.94 10.81
C GLY A 12 -2.41 -6.14 12.08
N PHE A 13 -2.18 -5.02 12.78
CA PHE A 13 -1.51 -5.00 14.08
C PHE A 13 -2.47 -4.63 15.22
N PRO A 14 -2.37 -5.27 16.39
CA PRO A 14 -1.48 -6.40 16.73
C PRO A 14 -1.86 -7.69 16.00
N PRO A 15 -0.97 -8.72 15.98
CA PRO A 15 -1.27 -10.00 15.33
C PRO A 15 -2.65 -10.56 15.74
N GLY A 16 -3.45 -10.94 14.74
CA GLY A 16 -4.82 -11.42 14.93
C GLY A 16 -5.89 -10.33 15.02
N SER A 17 -5.51 -9.05 14.98
CA SER A 17 -6.46 -7.94 14.92
C SER A 17 -6.88 -7.65 13.47
N PRO A 18 -8.17 -7.34 13.22
CA PRO A 18 -8.58 -6.79 11.92
C PRO A 18 -8.10 -5.35 11.74
N ALA A 19 -7.72 -4.65 12.82
CA ALA A 19 -7.24 -3.27 12.77
C ALA A 19 -8.10 -2.32 11.89
N GLY A 20 -9.42 -2.52 11.89
CA GLY A 20 -10.37 -1.74 11.09
C GLY A 20 -10.58 -2.20 9.64
N HIS A 21 -9.97 -3.31 9.22
CA HIS A 21 -9.95 -3.76 7.83
C HIS A 21 -10.27 -5.26 7.69
N ASP A 22 -10.82 -5.64 6.53
CA ASP A 22 -10.99 -7.05 6.14
C ASP A 22 -9.80 -7.52 5.30
N HIS A 23 -8.73 -7.91 5.99
CA HIS A 23 -7.51 -8.40 5.35
C HIS A 23 -7.70 -9.73 4.63
N ASP A 24 -8.66 -10.56 5.04
CA ASP A 24 -8.92 -11.87 4.47
C ASP A 24 -9.61 -11.74 3.11
N TYR A 25 -10.63 -10.88 3.03
CA TYR A 25 -11.25 -10.52 1.77
C TYR A 25 -10.24 -9.91 0.80
N ALA A 26 -9.46 -8.91 1.25
CA ALA A 26 -8.45 -8.27 0.40
C ALA A 26 -7.43 -9.28 -0.12
N ARG A 27 -6.93 -10.18 0.74
CA ARG A 27 -6.00 -11.25 0.36
C ARG A 27 -6.59 -12.15 -0.71
N LEU A 28 -7.82 -12.64 -0.50
CA LEU A 28 -8.50 -13.54 -1.43
C LEU A 28 -8.67 -12.89 -2.81
N ARG A 29 -9.15 -11.64 -2.85
CA ARG A 29 -9.37 -10.91 -4.10
C ARG A 29 -8.06 -10.65 -4.86
N LEU A 30 -7.00 -10.23 -4.16
CA LEU A 30 -5.70 -9.98 -4.78
C LEU A 30 -5.06 -11.27 -5.32
N LEU A 31 -5.14 -12.38 -4.57
CA LEU A 31 -4.66 -13.68 -5.05
C LEU A 31 -5.45 -14.18 -6.27
N GLY A 32 -6.77 -13.97 -6.30
CA GLY A 32 -7.60 -14.27 -7.47
C GLY A 32 -7.13 -13.52 -8.71
N LEU A 33 -6.94 -12.20 -8.61
CA LEU A 33 -6.44 -11.37 -9.71
C LEU A 33 -5.06 -11.79 -10.21
N LEU A 34 -4.14 -12.17 -9.30
CA LEU A 34 -2.83 -12.69 -9.67
C LEU A 34 -2.93 -14.05 -10.38
N ALA A 35 -3.80 -14.94 -9.90
CA ALA A 35 -4.03 -16.26 -10.48
C ALA A 35 -4.62 -16.17 -11.89
N GLU A 36 -5.58 -15.26 -12.14
CA GLU A 36 -6.11 -14.96 -13.49
C GLU A 36 -5.01 -14.59 -14.49
N ARG A 37 -3.95 -13.95 -14.01
CA ARG A 37 -2.77 -13.57 -14.80
C ARG A 37 -1.64 -14.60 -14.76
N LYS A 38 -1.85 -15.75 -14.10
CA LYS A 38 -0.85 -16.81 -13.89
C LYS A 38 0.44 -16.30 -13.23
N ILE A 39 0.31 -15.32 -12.32
CA ILE A 39 1.41 -14.77 -11.54
C ILE A 39 1.47 -15.54 -10.22
N PRO A 40 2.49 -16.38 -9.96
CA PRO A 40 2.66 -17.01 -8.66
C PRO A 40 2.89 -15.95 -7.58
N ALA A 41 2.33 -16.19 -6.39
CA ALA A 41 2.43 -15.27 -5.27
C ALA A 41 2.88 -15.99 -3.99
N SER A 42 3.82 -15.38 -3.27
CA SER A 42 4.05 -15.68 -1.86
C SER A 42 3.17 -14.78 -1.00
N VAL A 43 2.81 -15.22 0.21
CA VAL A 43 1.89 -14.51 1.11
C VAL A 43 2.53 -14.34 2.48
N ALA A 44 2.35 -13.17 3.09
CA ALA A 44 2.70 -12.88 4.47
C ALA A 44 1.62 -12.00 5.15
N ASN A 45 1.65 -11.95 6.48
CA ASN A 45 0.75 -11.08 7.27
C ASN A 45 1.39 -9.73 7.63
N ASP A 46 2.72 -9.65 7.57
CA ASP A 46 3.50 -8.45 7.87
C ASP A 46 4.85 -8.49 7.10
N PHE A 47 5.74 -7.53 7.36
CA PHE A 47 7.01 -7.38 6.67
C PHE A 47 8.14 -8.30 7.19
N SER A 48 7.89 -9.18 8.16
CA SER A 48 8.95 -9.98 8.82
C SER A 48 9.79 -10.80 7.83
N ASP A 49 9.17 -11.34 6.79
CA ASP A 49 9.84 -12.16 5.77
C ASP A 49 10.18 -11.39 4.48
N VAL A 50 10.06 -10.06 4.47
CA VAL A 50 10.16 -9.27 3.23
C VAL A 50 11.51 -9.44 2.52
N GLU A 51 12.61 -9.49 3.28
CA GLU A 51 13.96 -9.65 2.72
C GLU A 51 14.18 -11.04 2.11
N LYS A 52 13.43 -12.06 2.55
CA LYS A 52 13.48 -13.42 2.01
C LYS A 52 12.75 -13.51 0.67
N TRP A 53 11.60 -12.85 0.54
CA TRP A 53 10.71 -13.02 -0.62
C TRP A 53 10.92 -11.98 -1.74
N LEU A 54 11.41 -10.78 -1.43
CA LEU A 54 11.67 -9.77 -2.46
C LEU A 54 12.70 -10.18 -3.52
N PRO A 55 13.84 -10.84 -3.19
CA PRO A 55 14.83 -11.21 -4.20
C PRO A 55 14.30 -12.13 -5.32
N VAL A 56 13.26 -12.92 -5.03
CA VAL A 56 12.62 -13.84 -5.99
C VAL A 56 11.33 -13.27 -6.61
N SER A 57 10.95 -12.04 -6.23
CA SER A 57 9.72 -11.38 -6.65
C SER A 57 10.01 -10.10 -7.44
N ARG A 58 9.13 -9.77 -8.38
CA ARG A 58 9.19 -8.52 -9.18
C ARG A 58 8.15 -7.50 -8.76
N LEU A 59 7.13 -7.93 -8.02
CA LEU A 59 6.03 -7.11 -7.53
C LEU A 59 5.82 -7.34 -6.04
N LEU A 60 5.72 -6.26 -5.27
CA LEU A 60 5.28 -6.26 -3.88
C LEU A 60 3.88 -5.64 -3.85
N ILE A 61 2.90 -6.32 -3.27
CA ILE A 61 1.57 -5.78 -3.04
C ILE A 61 1.32 -5.77 -1.54
N THR A 62 0.86 -4.64 -1.01
CA THR A 62 0.58 -4.52 0.42
C THR A 62 -0.82 -3.96 0.66
N TYR A 63 -1.56 -4.58 1.58
CA TYR A 63 -2.79 -4.08 2.17
C TYR A 63 -2.73 -4.36 3.68
N VAL A 64 -2.06 -3.47 4.40
CA VAL A 64 -1.64 -3.71 5.80
C VAL A 64 -2.08 -2.57 6.71
N ALA A 65 -2.42 -2.89 7.95
CA ALA A 65 -2.73 -1.92 9.00
C ALA A 65 -1.72 -2.09 10.15
N GLY A 66 -0.44 -1.94 9.80
CA GLY A 66 0.69 -2.25 10.66
C GLY A 66 0.92 -3.77 10.87
N PRO A 67 2.07 -4.16 11.45
CA PRO A 67 3.20 -3.28 11.72
C PRO A 67 3.84 -2.83 10.39
N TYR A 68 4.27 -1.58 10.33
CA TYR A 68 4.99 -1.05 9.17
C TYR A 68 6.46 -1.50 9.20
N PRO A 69 7.15 -1.51 8.05
CA PRO A 69 8.53 -1.97 7.99
C PRO A 69 9.43 -1.15 8.93
N ASP A 70 10.34 -1.84 9.62
CA ASP A 70 11.41 -1.19 10.37
C ASP A 70 12.51 -0.65 9.44
N ALA A 71 13.54 -0.03 10.01
CA ALA A 71 14.62 0.58 9.24
C ALA A 71 15.44 -0.46 8.44
N ALA A 72 15.60 -1.69 8.94
CA ALA A 72 16.32 -2.74 8.20
C ALA A 72 15.51 -3.20 6.99
N GLN A 73 14.22 -3.48 7.22
CA GLN A 73 13.26 -3.84 6.18
C GLN A 73 13.11 -2.74 5.13
N CYS A 74 13.04 -1.46 5.54
CA CYS A 74 13.03 -0.31 4.62
C CYS A 74 14.26 -0.31 3.71
N ARG A 75 15.47 -0.49 4.26
CA ARG A 75 16.69 -0.60 3.44
C ARG A 75 16.65 -1.79 2.48
N GLY A 76 16.09 -2.93 2.90
CA GLY A 76 15.89 -4.09 2.05
C GLY A 76 14.95 -3.81 0.87
N ILE A 77 13.80 -3.20 1.15
CA ILE A 77 12.81 -2.80 0.14
C ILE A 77 13.41 -1.76 -0.82
N GLN A 78 14.15 -0.79 -0.31
CA GLN A 78 14.81 0.25 -1.11
C GLN A 78 15.78 -0.36 -2.13
N ARG A 79 16.71 -1.22 -1.68
CA ARG A 79 17.65 -1.90 -2.59
C ARG A 79 16.92 -2.70 -3.67
N TRP A 80 15.81 -3.33 -3.33
CA TRP A 80 15.00 -4.07 -4.28
C TRP A 80 14.27 -3.16 -5.28
N LEU A 81 13.73 -2.02 -4.86
CA LEU A 81 13.14 -1.00 -5.74
C LEU A 81 14.19 -0.45 -6.71
N GLU A 82 15.38 -0.10 -6.22
CA GLU A 82 16.52 0.36 -7.02
C GLU A 82 16.96 -0.71 -8.04
N ALA A 83 16.85 -1.99 -7.69
CA ALA A 83 17.10 -3.12 -8.59
C ALA A 83 15.95 -3.42 -9.58
N GLY A 84 14.94 -2.55 -9.66
CA GLY A 84 13.84 -2.66 -10.61
C GLY A 84 12.58 -3.36 -10.06
N GLY A 85 12.49 -3.58 -8.75
CA GLY A 85 11.26 -3.95 -8.07
C GLY A 85 10.13 -2.93 -8.27
N ARG A 86 8.89 -3.34 -8.03
CA ARG A 86 7.70 -2.48 -8.13
C ARG A 86 6.78 -2.70 -6.95
N TRP A 87 6.46 -1.65 -6.20
CA TRP A 87 5.57 -1.73 -5.05
C TRP A 87 4.21 -1.11 -5.36
N LEU A 88 3.15 -1.90 -5.18
CA LEU A 88 1.76 -1.45 -5.13
C LEU A 88 1.27 -1.42 -3.68
N GLY A 89 1.25 -0.22 -3.09
CA GLY A 89 0.72 0.01 -1.74
C GLY A 89 -0.75 0.39 -1.78
N LEU A 90 -1.59 -0.34 -1.02
CA LEU A 90 -3.02 -0.12 -0.96
C LEU A 90 -3.46 0.35 0.43
N HIS A 91 -4.31 1.38 0.47
CA HIS A 91 -5.06 1.84 1.63
C HIS A 91 -4.21 1.99 2.90
N GLY A 92 -4.43 1.15 3.92
CA GLY A 92 -3.74 1.18 5.21
C GLY A 92 -2.21 1.11 5.13
N THR A 93 -1.65 0.69 3.98
CA THR A 93 -0.20 0.72 3.72
C THR A 93 0.40 2.10 3.96
N SER A 94 -0.34 3.18 3.67
CA SER A 94 0.12 4.56 3.87
C SER A 94 0.02 5.04 5.34
N GLY A 95 -0.58 4.24 6.22
CA GLY A 95 -0.69 4.55 7.65
C GLY A 95 0.67 4.59 8.35
N GLY A 96 0.67 5.04 9.60
CA GLY A 96 1.88 5.18 10.39
C GLY A 96 1.80 4.51 11.76
N ARG A 97 2.94 4.47 12.45
CA ARG A 97 3.03 3.84 13.77
C ARG A 97 2.39 4.75 14.83
N ALA A 98 1.45 4.22 15.60
CA ALA A 98 0.89 4.92 16.75
C ALA A 98 1.86 4.89 17.93
N GLU A 99 2.52 6.00 18.24
CA GLU A 99 3.41 6.15 19.39
C GLU A 99 2.68 6.83 20.56
N ARG A 100 3.02 6.43 21.78
CA ARG A 100 2.55 7.13 22.98
C ARG A 100 3.33 8.44 23.08
N VAL A 101 2.61 9.54 23.30
CA VAL A 101 3.22 10.83 23.62
C VAL A 101 3.08 11.04 25.12
N ASP A 102 4.19 11.28 25.81
CA ASP A 102 4.17 11.55 27.24
C ASP A 102 3.28 12.77 27.55
N GLY A 103 2.34 12.59 28.48
CA GLY A 103 1.40 13.63 28.90
C GLY A 103 0.11 13.75 28.07
N VAL A 104 -0.07 12.99 26.98
CA VAL A 104 -1.31 12.99 26.18
C VAL A 104 -1.95 11.59 26.17
N ARG A 105 -3.26 11.50 26.43
CA ARG A 105 -3.99 10.21 26.41
C ARG A 105 -4.05 9.58 25.00
N GLN A 106 -3.98 10.41 23.95
CA GLN A 106 -4.02 9.96 22.57
C GLN A 106 -2.64 9.58 22.05
N ARG A 107 -2.59 8.52 21.23
CA ARG A 107 -1.38 8.13 20.51
C ARG A 107 -1.22 9.04 19.29
N ARG A 108 0.01 9.45 18.98
CA ARG A 108 0.33 10.19 17.76
C ARG A 108 0.82 9.21 16.70
N THR A 109 0.27 9.31 15.50
CA THR A 109 0.83 8.62 14.34
C THR A 109 2.15 9.28 13.96
N VAL A 110 3.22 8.49 13.89
CA VAL A 110 4.57 8.98 13.62
C VAL A 110 5.01 8.55 12.23
N LYS A 111 5.55 9.54 11.52
CA LYS A 111 6.16 9.40 10.21
C LYS A 111 7.54 8.76 10.35
N THR A 112 7.74 7.64 9.68
CA THR A 112 8.99 6.85 9.62
C THR A 112 9.55 6.76 8.19
N GLU A 113 10.72 6.13 8.02
CA GLU A 113 11.38 5.86 6.73
C GLU A 113 10.46 5.17 5.71
N HIS A 114 9.54 4.31 6.18
CA HIS A 114 8.52 3.64 5.37
C HIS A 114 7.75 4.61 4.47
N HIS A 115 7.35 5.76 4.99
CA HIS A 115 6.54 6.73 4.23
C HIS A 115 7.36 7.39 3.13
N ALA A 116 8.61 7.77 3.43
CA ALA A 116 9.53 8.32 2.44
C ALA A 116 9.78 7.31 1.31
N LEU A 117 9.88 6.02 1.65
CA LEU A 117 10.07 4.95 0.68
C LEU A 117 8.81 4.65 -0.16
N LEU A 118 7.63 4.66 0.46
CA LEU A 118 6.34 4.46 -0.20
C LEU A 118 5.95 5.66 -1.08
N GLY A 119 6.34 6.87 -0.67
CA GLY A 119 5.97 8.13 -1.32
C GLY A 119 4.73 8.81 -0.70
N SER A 120 4.11 8.25 0.34
CA SER A 120 2.91 8.81 0.97
C SER A 120 2.83 8.58 2.48
N TYR A 121 2.09 9.46 3.16
CA TYR A 121 1.78 9.37 4.59
C TYR A 121 0.30 9.70 4.83
N PHE A 122 -0.42 8.82 5.51
CA PHE A 122 -1.81 9.03 5.89
C PHE A 122 -1.96 10.16 6.92
N LEU A 123 -2.93 11.05 6.69
CA LEU A 123 -3.28 12.14 7.59
C LEU A 123 -4.60 11.86 8.32
N THR A 124 -5.67 11.65 7.56
CA THR A 124 -7.03 11.40 8.06
C THR A 124 -7.91 10.88 6.92
N HIS A 125 -9.13 10.45 7.25
CA HIS A 125 -10.17 10.10 6.29
C HIS A 125 -11.54 10.63 6.78
N PRO A 126 -12.47 11.01 5.88
CA PRO A 126 -13.88 11.06 6.22
C PRO A 126 -14.47 9.64 6.34
N PRO A 127 -15.73 9.48 6.79
CA PRO A 127 -16.42 8.19 6.74
C PRO A 127 -16.60 7.68 5.30
N ILE A 128 -17.00 6.41 5.18
CA ILE A 128 -17.38 5.81 3.90
C ILE A 128 -18.43 6.69 3.20
N CYS A 129 -18.12 7.07 1.96
CA CYS A 129 -18.99 7.90 1.15
C CYS A 129 -18.85 7.57 -0.34
N LYS A 130 -19.77 8.09 -1.15
CA LYS A 130 -19.64 8.05 -2.60
C LYS A 130 -18.66 9.13 -3.05
N ILE A 131 -17.67 8.72 -3.82
CA ILE A 131 -16.59 9.57 -4.31
C ILE A 131 -16.65 9.56 -5.83
N ARG A 132 -16.68 10.75 -6.42
CA ARG A 132 -16.41 10.90 -7.85
C ARG A 132 -14.90 10.89 -8.05
N VAL A 133 -14.42 9.97 -8.89
CA VAL A 133 -13.02 9.86 -9.26
C VAL A 133 -12.85 10.31 -10.70
N ASP A 134 -12.02 11.31 -10.93
CA ASP A 134 -11.66 11.79 -12.26
C ASP A 134 -10.30 11.23 -12.69
N VAL A 135 -10.19 10.84 -13.97
CA VAL A 135 -8.99 10.26 -14.55
C VAL A 135 -8.13 11.36 -15.15
N THR A 136 -7.05 11.73 -14.46
CA THR A 136 -6.19 12.88 -14.80
C THR A 136 -4.85 12.47 -15.41
N GLY A 137 -4.46 11.20 -15.30
CA GLY A 137 -3.14 10.69 -15.67
C GLY A 137 -2.82 10.57 -17.17
N GLY A 138 -3.70 10.99 -18.08
CA GLY A 138 -3.53 10.80 -19.53
C GLY A 138 -3.57 9.33 -19.97
N ASP A 139 -2.95 9.01 -21.13
CA ASP A 139 -2.85 7.63 -21.67
C ASP A 139 -1.79 6.81 -20.91
N SER A 140 -2.12 6.47 -19.66
CA SER A 140 -1.37 5.49 -18.87
C SER A 140 -1.95 4.10 -19.10
N SER A 141 -1.09 3.08 -19.13
CA SER A 141 -1.54 1.69 -19.17
C SER A 141 -2.40 1.31 -17.95
N LEU A 142 -2.28 2.03 -16.83
CA LEU A 142 -3.05 1.80 -15.61
C LEU A 142 -4.48 2.36 -15.66
N THR A 143 -4.74 3.37 -16.49
CA THR A 143 -6.04 4.05 -16.58
C THR A 143 -6.79 3.74 -17.87
N ARG A 144 -6.20 2.93 -18.76
CA ARG A 144 -6.79 2.55 -20.04
C ARG A 144 -8.13 1.84 -19.85
N GLY A 145 -9.16 2.38 -20.50
CA GLY A 145 -10.50 1.81 -20.50
C GLY A 145 -11.40 2.25 -19.35
N LEU A 146 -10.93 3.07 -18.41
CA LEU A 146 -11.74 3.55 -17.26
C LEU A 146 -12.73 4.68 -17.62
N GLY A 147 -12.61 5.28 -18.81
CA GLY A 147 -13.33 6.50 -19.16
C GLY A 147 -12.75 7.76 -18.47
N PRO A 148 -13.39 8.93 -18.59
CA PRO A 148 -12.89 10.17 -18.01
C PRO A 148 -13.14 10.27 -16.49
N SER A 149 -14.16 9.58 -15.98
CA SER A 149 -14.53 9.62 -14.57
C SER A 149 -15.44 8.44 -14.21
N PHE A 150 -15.47 8.05 -12.94
CA PHE A 150 -16.39 7.04 -12.40
C PHE A 150 -16.73 7.35 -10.94
N VAL A 151 -17.72 6.65 -10.37
CA VAL A 151 -18.11 6.79 -8.96
C VAL A 151 -17.81 5.50 -8.23
N VAL A 152 -17.18 5.62 -7.06
CA VAL A 152 -16.94 4.52 -6.11
C VAL A 152 -17.56 4.85 -4.77
N GLU A 153 -17.76 3.85 -3.92
CA GLU A 153 -18.13 4.01 -2.52
C GLU A 153 -17.02 3.40 -1.67
N ASP A 154 -16.32 4.24 -0.91
CA ASP A 154 -15.14 3.84 -0.14
C ASP A 154 -14.85 4.85 0.99
N GLU A 155 -13.86 4.55 1.81
CA GLU A 155 -13.26 5.45 2.80
C GLU A 155 -12.02 6.15 2.20
N PRO A 156 -12.13 7.41 1.72
CA PRO A 156 -11.02 8.06 1.02
C PRO A 156 -9.95 8.54 1.99
N TYR A 157 -8.68 8.40 1.63
CA TYR A 157 -7.57 8.84 2.48
C TYR A 157 -7.06 10.21 2.03
N PHE A 158 -6.97 11.15 2.97
CA PHE A 158 -6.13 12.32 2.81
C PHE A 158 -4.71 11.95 3.19
N ILE A 159 -3.79 12.16 2.24
CA ILE A 159 -2.39 11.79 2.37
C ILE A 159 -1.48 13.00 2.13
N GLU A 160 -0.33 12.98 2.78
CA GLU A 160 0.80 13.85 2.47
C GLU A 160 1.73 13.13 1.49
N LEU A 161 1.90 13.69 0.29
CA LEU A 161 2.90 13.23 -0.68
C LEU A 161 4.31 13.59 -0.19
N GLN A 162 5.21 12.62 -0.30
CA GLN A 162 6.57 12.77 0.22
C GLN A 162 7.52 13.46 -0.75
N ASP A 163 7.26 13.30 -2.05
CA ASP A 163 7.93 14.05 -3.12
C ASP A 163 6.88 14.41 -4.20
N PRO A 164 6.15 15.53 -4.03
CA PRO A 164 5.13 15.95 -4.98
C PRO A 164 5.68 16.19 -6.39
N ASN A 165 6.92 16.66 -6.52
CA ASN A 165 7.53 17.00 -7.81
C ASN A 165 7.89 15.76 -8.62
N SER A 166 8.23 14.65 -7.95
CA SER A 166 8.48 13.36 -8.58
C SER A 166 7.24 12.46 -8.66
N THR A 167 6.06 12.95 -8.24
CA THR A 167 4.82 12.17 -8.20
C THR A 167 3.96 12.44 -9.42
N ARG A 168 3.56 11.37 -10.12
CA ARG A 168 2.55 11.45 -11.17
C ARG A 168 1.18 11.02 -10.62
N ILE A 169 0.26 11.98 -10.52
CA ILE A 169 -1.13 11.70 -10.17
C ILE A 169 -1.87 11.12 -11.37
N LEU A 170 -2.57 10.02 -11.17
CA LEU A 170 -3.35 9.33 -12.22
C LEU A 170 -4.85 9.48 -12.06
N LEU A 171 -5.31 9.59 -10.81
CA LEU A 171 -6.71 9.69 -10.40
C LEU A 171 -6.81 10.76 -9.32
N THR A 172 -7.87 11.57 -9.37
CA THR A 172 -8.20 12.56 -8.33
C THR A 172 -9.62 12.33 -7.83
N ALA A 173 -9.88 12.73 -6.59
CA ALA A 173 -11.20 12.64 -5.95
C ALA A 173 -11.54 14.00 -5.34
N ASP A 174 -12.75 14.46 -5.60
CA ASP A 174 -13.36 15.68 -5.02
C ASP A 174 -14.30 15.32 -3.85
#